data_AF-A0A7S0HH23-F1
#
_entry.id   AF-A0A7S0HH23-F1
#
_cell.length_a   1.000
_cell.length_b   1.000
_cell.length_c   1.000
_cell.angle_alpha   90.00
_cell.angle_beta   90.00
_cell.angle_gamma   90.00
#
_symmetry.space_group_name_H-M   'P 1'
#
loop_
_entity.id
_entity.type
_entity.pdbx_description
1 polymer ?
#
loop_
_entity_poly.entity_id
_entity_poly.type
_entity_poly.pdbx_seq_one_letter_code
_entity_poly.pdbx_strand_id
1 'polypeptide(L)'
;VKTPATQSFCKPPRHLAAHTMSTSSTAYLRTPVVQALDWVGFLSLGGTAAVLAYRLMTFKPPNKDILYFFGYREKGMISLYVNLFAAVAYYARICSHLSGDVGASTNIILYKYFDYLITCPLLTFDLLTTLNLPYKITYAVYVQITIFTGFMSSNTPPPAKYMWFCFGMLLFSYTWFNIIGLVQVRFIQYFAKKGNTTQSRRVSMASKAGFRNKNVRNPLQTALSTYFC
;
A
#
# COMPACT_ATOMS: atom_id res chain seq x y z
N VAL A 1 -63.98 -18.16 -47.54
CA VAL A 1 -64.35 -17.46 -46.29
C VAL A 1 -63.14 -17.46 -45.38
N LYS A 2 -62.54 -16.28 -45.20
CA LYS A 2 -61.38 -16.01 -44.34
C LYS A 2 -61.88 -15.69 -42.93
N THR A 3 -61.28 -16.28 -41.92
CA THR A 3 -61.25 -15.72 -40.55
C THR A 3 -59.86 -16.02 -39.96
N PRO A 4 -59.09 -14.98 -39.58
CA PRO A 4 -57.77 -15.14 -38.99
C PRO A 4 -57.86 -15.31 -37.47
N ALA A 5 -56.98 -16.14 -36.93
CA ALA A 5 -56.77 -16.28 -35.49
C ALA A 5 -56.06 -15.03 -34.94
N THR A 6 -56.69 -14.42 -33.94
CA THR A 6 -56.19 -13.30 -33.16
C THR A 6 -54.95 -13.73 -32.36
N GLN A 7 -53.76 -13.33 -32.80
CA GLN A 7 -52.55 -13.45 -31.98
C GLN A 7 -52.58 -12.42 -30.85
N SER A 8 -52.86 -12.88 -29.64
CA SER A 8 -52.69 -12.08 -28.41
C SER A 8 -51.21 -11.79 -28.20
N PHE A 9 -50.87 -10.50 -28.31
CA PHE A 9 -49.54 -9.95 -28.13
C PHE A 9 -49.13 -10.05 -26.65
N CYS A 10 -48.54 -11.18 -26.25
CA CYS A 10 -47.87 -11.32 -24.95
C CYS A 10 -46.65 -10.41 -24.93
N LYS A 11 -46.80 -9.24 -24.33
CA LYS A 11 -45.70 -8.32 -24.00
C LYS A 11 -44.80 -9.01 -22.98
N PRO A 12 -43.50 -9.26 -23.27
CA PRO A 12 -42.62 -9.89 -22.29
C PRO A 12 -42.41 -8.95 -21.10
N PRO A 13 -42.26 -9.48 -19.88
CA PRO A 13 -42.07 -8.69 -18.67
C PRO A 13 -40.77 -7.88 -18.76
N ARG A 14 -40.86 -6.56 -18.50
CA ARG A 14 -39.76 -5.58 -18.45
C ARG A 14 -38.73 -5.82 -17.32
N HIS A 15 -38.73 -6.98 -16.68
CA HIS A 15 -37.79 -7.32 -15.61
C HIS A 15 -36.57 -8.13 -16.07
N LEU A 16 -36.49 -8.49 -17.35
CA LEU A 16 -35.34 -9.22 -17.92
C LEU A 16 -34.35 -8.33 -18.72
N ALA A 17 -34.45 -7.00 -18.60
CA ALA A 17 -33.56 -6.07 -19.31
C ALA A 17 -32.42 -5.52 -18.43
N ALA A 18 -32.20 -6.07 -17.23
CA ALA A 18 -31.18 -5.60 -16.30
C ALA A 18 -29.90 -6.47 -16.26
N HIS A 19 -29.80 -7.54 -17.06
CA HIS A 19 -28.61 -8.41 -17.11
C HIS A 19 -27.75 -8.25 -18.38
N THR A 20 -28.11 -7.32 -19.28
CA THR A 20 -27.33 -7.04 -20.50
C THR A 20 -26.40 -5.82 -20.40
N MET A 21 -26.01 -5.43 -19.18
CA MET A 21 -24.88 -4.52 -18.97
C MET A 21 -23.65 -5.30 -18.48
N SER A 22 -22.69 -5.53 -19.39
CA SER A 22 -21.23 -5.69 -19.17
C SER A 22 -20.52 -6.88 -19.87
N THR A 23 -21.10 -7.49 -20.91
CA THR A 23 -20.32 -8.45 -21.72
C THR A 23 -19.15 -7.78 -22.47
N SER A 24 -19.29 -6.51 -22.87
CA SER A 24 -18.23 -5.76 -23.56
C SER A 24 -17.06 -5.35 -22.65
N SER A 25 -17.29 -5.18 -21.35
CA SER A 25 -16.26 -4.68 -20.42
C SER A 25 -15.32 -5.79 -19.92
N THR A 26 -15.76 -7.04 -19.96
CA THR A 26 -15.00 -8.20 -19.45
C THR A 26 -14.19 -8.92 -20.53
N ALA A 27 -14.53 -8.72 -21.81
CA ALA A 27 -13.78 -9.26 -22.95
C ALA A 27 -12.33 -8.71 -23.00
N TYR A 28 -12.11 -7.44 -22.61
CA TYR A 28 -10.78 -6.84 -22.56
C TYR A 28 -9.81 -7.58 -21.62
N LEU A 29 -10.33 -8.10 -20.49
CA LEU A 29 -9.53 -8.80 -19.49
C LEU A 29 -8.98 -10.13 -20.02
N ARG A 30 -9.56 -10.70 -21.08
CA ARG A 30 -9.12 -11.95 -21.70
C ARG A 30 -8.23 -11.73 -22.93
N THR A 31 -7.83 -10.49 -23.21
CA THR A 31 -6.93 -10.22 -24.34
C THR A 31 -5.56 -10.85 -24.08
N PRO A 32 -4.88 -11.36 -25.12
CA PRO A 32 -3.55 -11.96 -24.98
C PRO A 32 -2.53 -10.95 -24.42
N VAL A 33 -2.78 -9.65 -24.62
CA VAL A 33 -1.98 -8.56 -24.06
C VAL A 33 -2.04 -8.55 -22.52
N VAL A 34 -3.23 -8.65 -21.93
CA VAL A 34 -3.40 -8.67 -20.46
C VAL A 34 -2.74 -9.91 -19.87
N GLN A 35 -2.91 -11.07 -20.50
CA GLN A 35 -2.26 -12.30 -20.08
C GLN A 35 -0.73 -12.21 -20.16
N ALA A 36 -0.18 -11.64 -21.23
CA ALA A 36 1.25 -11.41 -21.37
C ALA A 36 1.79 -10.46 -20.28
N LEU A 37 1.04 -9.41 -19.95
CA LEU A 37 1.41 -8.48 -18.86
C LEU A 37 1.43 -9.17 -17.50
N ASP A 38 0.48 -10.06 -17.21
CA ASP A 38 0.48 -10.81 -15.96
C ASP A 38 1.70 -11.76 -15.86
N TRP A 39 2.11 -12.39 -16.97
CA TRP A 39 3.35 -13.19 -17.04
C TRP A 39 4.61 -12.36 -16.80
N VAL A 40 4.70 -11.17 -17.42
CA VAL A 40 5.82 -10.25 -17.22
C VAL A 40 5.85 -9.77 -15.76
N GLY A 41 4.70 -9.47 -15.17
CA GLY A 41 4.56 -9.14 -13.75
C GLY A 41 5.06 -10.25 -12.83
N PHE A 42 4.64 -11.50 -13.09
CA PHE A 42 5.11 -12.67 -12.35
C PHE A 42 6.62 -12.87 -12.45
N LEU A 43 7.19 -12.84 -13.66
CA LEU A 43 8.63 -13.04 -13.86
C LEU A 43 9.48 -11.93 -13.25
N SER A 44 9.05 -10.67 -13.38
CA SER A 44 9.79 -9.53 -12.84
C SER A 44 9.76 -9.49 -11.30
N LEU A 45 8.61 -9.72 -10.68
CA LEU A 45 8.47 -9.71 -9.22
C LEU A 45 9.01 -10.98 -8.58
N GLY A 46 8.77 -12.14 -9.19
CA GLY A 46 9.36 -13.41 -8.78
C GLY A 46 10.89 -13.41 -8.91
N GLY A 47 11.40 -12.87 -10.03
CA GLY A 47 12.84 -12.73 -10.26
C GLY A 47 13.50 -11.79 -9.26
N THR A 48 12.90 -10.63 -8.97
CA THR A 48 13.44 -9.71 -7.95
C THR A 48 13.37 -10.33 -6.55
N ALA A 49 12.29 -11.03 -6.19
CA ALA A 49 12.20 -11.77 -4.94
C ALA A 49 13.30 -12.84 -4.81
N ALA A 50 13.58 -13.60 -5.88
CA ALA A 50 14.63 -14.62 -5.90
C ALA A 50 16.04 -14.02 -5.76
N VAL A 51 16.33 -12.91 -6.44
CA VAL A 51 17.62 -12.20 -6.32
C VAL A 51 17.80 -11.64 -4.91
N LEU A 52 16.76 -11.05 -4.33
CA LEU A 52 16.78 -10.55 -2.95
C LEU A 52 16.97 -11.70 -1.95
N ALA A 53 16.27 -12.82 -2.14
CA ALA A 53 16.43 -14.02 -1.31
C ALA A 53 17.87 -14.53 -1.37
N TYR A 54 18.45 -14.64 -2.58
CA TYR A 54 19.83 -15.07 -2.77
C TYR A 54 20.83 -14.14 -2.07
N ARG A 55 20.67 -12.81 -2.24
CA ARG A 55 21.52 -11.81 -1.58
C ARG A 55 21.41 -11.86 -0.06
N LEU A 56 20.21 -12.06 0.46
CA LEU A 56 19.98 -12.18 1.90
C LEU A 56 20.61 -13.46 2.45
N MET A 57 20.43 -14.59 1.76
CA MET A 57 21.01 -15.89 2.15
C MET A 57 22.54 -15.91 2.12
N THR A 58 23.16 -15.19 1.18
CA THR A 58 24.63 -15.12 1.03
C THR A 58 25.31 -14.06 1.90
N PHE A 59 24.55 -13.18 2.55
CA PHE A 59 25.10 -12.15 3.43
C PHE A 59 25.71 -12.78 4.70
N LYS A 60 27.03 -12.68 4.86
CA LYS A 60 27.74 -13.04 6.10
C LYS A 60 27.76 -11.82 7.04
N PRO A 61 27.30 -11.94 8.30
CA PRO A 61 27.34 -10.82 9.23
C PRO A 61 28.80 -10.41 9.54
N PRO A 62 29.06 -9.11 9.77
CA PRO A 62 30.41 -8.61 10.03
C PRO A 62 31.02 -9.09 11.36
N ASN A 63 30.18 -9.54 12.31
CA ASN A 63 30.63 -10.16 13.56
C ASN A 63 30.22 -11.63 13.59
N LYS A 64 31.20 -12.52 13.76
CA LYS A 64 31.05 -13.99 13.70
C LYS A 64 30.33 -14.60 14.93
N ASP A 65 30.02 -13.79 15.95
CA ASP A 65 29.55 -14.26 17.26
C ASP A 65 28.12 -13.82 17.59
N ILE A 66 27.16 -14.07 16.70
CA ILE A 66 25.74 -13.83 17.02
C ILE A 66 24.96 -15.13 16.79
N LEU A 67 24.68 -15.83 17.90
CA LEU A 67 23.88 -17.07 17.98
C LEU A 67 22.43 -16.88 17.45
N TYR A 68 21.97 -15.64 17.33
CA TYR A 68 20.64 -15.29 16.83
C TYR A 68 20.74 -14.62 15.45
N PHE A 69 20.98 -15.46 14.44
CA PHE A 69 21.03 -15.09 13.03
C PHE A 69 19.68 -14.56 12.47
N PHE A 70 18.58 -14.79 13.19
CA PHE A 70 17.22 -14.53 12.74
C PHE A 70 16.82 -13.03 12.79
N GLY A 71 17.18 -12.27 13.84
CA GLY A 71 16.66 -10.90 14.04
C GLY A 71 17.28 -9.82 13.15
N TYR A 72 18.52 -10.00 12.67
CA TYR A 72 19.20 -8.99 11.84
C TYR A 72 18.75 -9.01 10.38
N ARG A 73 18.18 -10.14 9.91
CA ARG A 73 17.65 -10.29 8.54
C ARG A 73 16.25 -9.71 8.37
N GLU A 74 15.42 -9.72 9.42
CA GLU A 74 13.99 -9.35 9.30
C GLU A 74 13.75 -7.94 8.77
N LYS A 75 14.56 -6.94 9.17
CA LYS A 75 14.43 -5.56 8.67
C LYS A 75 14.62 -5.42 7.15
N GLY A 76 15.38 -6.32 6.53
CA GLY A 76 15.59 -6.34 5.07
C GLY A 76 14.62 -7.27 4.33
N MET A 77 13.82 -8.06 5.05
CA MET A 77 12.94 -9.07 4.45
C MET A 77 11.57 -8.53 4.03
N ILE A 78 11.17 -7.34 4.49
CA ILE A 78 9.85 -6.76 4.17
C ILE A 78 9.68 -6.59 2.64
N SER A 79 10.71 -6.08 1.96
CA SER A 79 10.70 -5.96 0.50
C SER A 79 10.63 -7.31 -0.23
N LEU A 80 11.28 -8.35 0.32
CA LEU A 80 11.17 -9.71 -0.20
C LEU A 80 9.73 -10.24 -0.07
N TYR A 81 9.11 -10.06 1.10
CA TYR A 81 7.73 -10.50 1.33
C TYR A 81 6.74 -9.79 0.41
N VAL A 82 6.90 -8.48 0.19
CA VAL A 82 6.05 -7.73 -0.75
C VAL A 82 6.17 -8.29 -2.17
N ASN A 83 7.39 -8.47 -2.67
CA ASN A 83 7.61 -8.97 -4.03
C ASN A 83 7.14 -10.41 -4.20
N LEU A 84 7.31 -11.25 -3.18
CA LEU A 84 6.83 -12.63 -3.19
C LEU A 84 5.29 -12.68 -3.20
N PHE A 85 4.64 -11.88 -2.37
CA PHE A 85 3.18 -11.86 -2.29
C PHE A 85 2.55 -11.33 -3.58
N ALA A 86 3.14 -10.27 -4.15
CA ALA A 86 2.72 -9.74 -5.44
C ALA A 86 2.94 -10.77 -6.57
N ALA A 87 4.06 -11.50 -6.58
CA ALA A 87 4.31 -12.57 -7.54
C ALA A 87 3.25 -13.68 -7.44
N VAL A 88 2.89 -14.11 -6.23
CA VAL A 88 1.82 -15.10 -6.01
C VAL A 88 0.47 -14.58 -6.52
N ALA A 89 0.17 -13.29 -6.35
CA ALA A 89 -1.07 -12.71 -6.88
C ALA A 89 -1.12 -12.67 -8.41
N TYR A 90 0.00 -12.34 -9.08
CA TYR A 90 0.09 -12.44 -10.54
C TYR A 90 -0.04 -13.89 -11.02
N TYR A 91 0.58 -14.84 -10.32
CA TYR A 91 0.43 -16.27 -10.61
C TYR A 91 -1.03 -16.73 -10.49
N ALA A 92 -1.74 -16.29 -9.44
CA ALA A 92 -3.16 -16.59 -9.25
C ALA A 92 -4.04 -16.04 -10.40
N ARG A 93 -3.72 -14.86 -10.93
CA ARG A 93 -4.40 -14.33 -12.13
C ARG A 93 -4.16 -15.17 -13.37
N ILE A 94 -2.91 -15.58 -13.60
CA ILE A 94 -2.56 -16.46 -14.74
C ILE A 94 -3.34 -17.77 -14.66
N CYS A 95 -3.41 -18.40 -13.48
CA CYS A 95 -4.21 -19.60 -13.26
C CYS A 95 -5.70 -19.37 -13.54
N SER A 96 -6.26 -18.22 -13.12
CA SER A 96 -7.64 -17.84 -13.39
C SER A 96 -7.92 -17.64 -14.89
N HIS A 97 -6.97 -17.07 -15.62
CA HIS A 97 -7.05 -16.93 -17.09
C HIS A 97 -7.04 -18.27 -17.81
N LEU A 98 -6.21 -19.22 -17.35
CA LEU A 98 -6.09 -20.56 -17.94
C LEU A 98 -7.32 -21.44 -17.66
N SER A 99 -7.94 -21.31 -16.49
CA SER A 99 -9.12 -22.10 -16.11
C SER A 99 -10.41 -21.71 -16.85
N GLY A 100 -10.40 -20.63 -17.64
CA GLY A 100 -11.54 -20.23 -18.48
C GLY A 100 -12.81 -19.82 -17.73
N ASP A 101 -12.72 -19.64 -16.41
CA ASP A 101 -13.88 -19.57 -15.51
C ASP A 101 -14.85 -18.44 -15.86
N VAL A 102 -16.15 -18.72 -15.76
CA VAL A 102 -17.26 -17.84 -16.20
C VAL A 102 -17.35 -16.59 -15.31
N GLY A 103 -16.76 -16.63 -14.10
CA GLY A 103 -16.60 -15.51 -13.18
C GLY A 103 -15.24 -14.79 -13.23
N ALA A 104 -14.41 -15.03 -14.26
CA ALA A 104 -13.02 -14.56 -14.31
C ALA A 104 -12.85 -13.05 -14.01
N SER A 105 -13.75 -12.18 -14.45
CA SER A 105 -13.65 -10.74 -14.18
C SER A 105 -13.72 -10.41 -12.70
N THR A 106 -14.62 -11.07 -11.97
CA THR A 106 -14.81 -10.85 -10.52
C THR A 106 -13.63 -11.45 -9.75
N ASN A 107 -13.16 -12.63 -10.15
CA ASN A 107 -12.03 -13.31 -9.53
C ASN A 107 -10.72 -12.53 -9.72
N ILE A 108 -10.46 -12.01 -10.93
CA ILE A 108 -9.26 -11.19 -11.23
C ILE A 108 -9.23 -9.92 -10.37
N ILE A 109 -10.38 -9.25 -10.23
CA ILE A 109 -10.52 -8.06 -9.38
C ILE A 109 -10.29 -8.44 -7.91
N LEU A 110 -10.82 -9.58 -7.45
CA LEU A 110 -10.64 -10.04 -6.08
C LEU A 110 -9.16 -10.33 -5.77
N TYR A 111 -8.45 -11.03 -6.65
CA TYR A 111 -7.01 -11.28 -6.47
C TYR A 111 -6.19 -10.00 -6.43
N LYS A 112 -6.55 -8.99 -7.22
CA LYS A 112 -5.92 -7.67 -7.19
C LYS A 112 -6.08 -6.98 -5.83
N TYR A 113 -7.29 -6.94 -5.29
CA TYR A 113 -7.53 -6.28 -4.01
C TYR A 113 -6.94 -7.07 -2.84
N PHE A 114 -6.92 -8.40 -2.91
CA PHE A 114 -6.29 -9.25 -1.90
C PHE A 114 -4.77 -9.02 -1.81
N ASP A 115 -4.10 -8.93 -2.96
CA ASP A 115 -2.70 -8.51 -3.04
C ASP A 115 -2.51 -7.15 -2.37
N TYR A 116 -3.24 -6.14 -2.82
CA TYR A 116 -3.11 -4.77 -2.31
C TYR A 116 -3.42 -4.65 -0.81
N LEU A 117 -4.33 -5.47 -0.28
CA LEU A 117 -4.67 -5.48 1.14
C LEU A 117 -3.45 -5.84 2.01
N ILE A 118 -2.49 -6.59 1.46
CA ILE A 118 -1.30 -7.05 2.18
C ILE A 118 -0.07 -6.25 1.75
N THR A 119 0.14 -6.04 0.44
CA THR A 119 1.35 -5.37 -0.05
C THR A 119 1.35 -3.87 0.21
N CYS A 120 0.22 -3.16 0.11
CA CYS A 120 0.17 -1.72 0.37
C CYS A 120 0.49 -1.33 1.83
N PRO A 121 -0.08 -1.95 2.87
CA PRO A 121 0.30 -1.62 4.25
C PRO A 121 1.74 -2.03 4.55
N LEU A 122 2.24 -3.14 4.01
CA LEU A 122 3.65 -3.54 4.16
C LEU A 122 4.60 -2.51 3.51
N LEU A 123 4.31 -2.05 2.30
CA LEU A 123 5.10 -1.03 1.61
C LEU A 123 5.08 0.30 2.37
N THR A 124 3.92 0.68 2.89
CA THR A 124 3.79 1.89 3.72
C THR A 124 4.60 1.75 5.01
N PHE A 125 4.52 0.59 5.66
CA PHE A 125 5.30 0.30 6.86
C PHE A 125 6.81 0.31 6.58
N ASP A 126 7.26 -0.26 5.46
CA ASP A 126 8.67 -0.25 5.04
C ASP A 126 9.17 1.18 4.79
N LEU A 127 8.39 1.99 4.06
CA LEU A 127 8.70 3.41 3.82
C LEU A 127 8.82 4.20 5.13
N LEU A 128 7.85 4.06 6.04
CA LEU A 128 7.87 4.78 7.32
C LEU A 128 8.98 4.26 8.25
N THR A 129 9.35 2.99 8.12
CA THR A 129 10.45 2.38 8.87
C THR A 129 11.81 2.88 8.39
N THR A 130 12.01 2.97 7.08
CA THR A 130 13.25 3.48 6.46
C THR A 130 13.49 4.96 6.75
N LEU A 131 12.43 5.78 6.78
CA LEU A 131 12.48 7.20 7.17
C LEU A 131 12.49 7.41 8.69
N ASN A 132 12.37 6.34 9.47
CA ASN A 132 12.28 6.35 10.93
C ASN A 132 11.25 7.37 11.49
N LEU A 133 10.06 7.38 10.89
CA LEU A 133 8.94 8.23 11.27
C LEU A 133 8.16 7.64 12.45
N PRO A 134 7.54 8.47 13.31
CA PRO A 134 6.63 7.97 14.34
C PRO A 134 5.32 7.42 13.72
N TYR A 135 4.58 6.61 14.49
CA TYR A 135 3.26 6.07 14.10
C TYR A 135 3.23 5.15 12.86
N LYS A 136 4.32 4.39 12.62
CA LYS A 136 4.48 3.48 11.47
C LYS A 136 3.32 2.49 11.29
N ILE A 137 2.88 1.89 12.41
CA ILE A 137 1.83 0.87 12.42
C ILE A 137 0.46 1.51 12.13
N THR A 138 0.17 2.66 12.75
CA THR A 138 -1.12 3.33 12.60
C THR A 138 -1.39 3.73 11.16
N TYR A 139 -0.41 4.33 10.47
CA TYR A 139 -0.55 4.68 9.06
C TYR A 139 -0.66 3.46 8.14
N ALA A 140 0.06 2.37 8.43
CA ALA A 140 -0.10 1.12 7.68
C ALA A 140 -1.53 0.58 7.80
N VAL A 141 -2.12 0.58 9.01
CA VAL A 141 -3.51 0.16 9.22
C VAL A 141 -4.51 1.08 8.49
N TYR A 142 -4.30 2.40 8.51
CA TYR A 142 -5.15 3.32 7.75
C TYR A 142 -5.11 3.07 6.23
N VAL A 143 -3.93 2.78 5.67
CA VAL A 143 -3.81 2.37 4.26
C VAL A 143 -4.56 1.07 4.01
N GLN A 144 -4.49 0.10 4.93
CA GLN A 144 -5.22 -1.16 4.80
C GLN A 144 -6.74 -0.96 4.78
N ILE A 145 -7.28 -0.12 5.68
CA ILE A 145 -8.70 0.24 5.69
C ILE A 145 -9.09 0.93 4.39
N THR A 146 -8.24 1.81 3.86
CA THR A 146 -8.46 2.48 2.58
C THR A 146 -8.62 1.47 1.43
N ILE A 147 -7.71 0.48 1.32
CA ILE A 147 -7.83 -0.59 0.31
C ILE A 147 -9.10 -1.41 0.52
N PHE A 148 -9.45 -1.72 1.78
CA PHE A 148 -10.68 -2.44 2.11
C PHE A 148 -11.94 -1.70 1.64
N THR A 149 -12.00 -0.38 1.81
CA THR A 149 -13.13 0.42 1.31
C THR A 149 -13.20 0.42 -0.23
N GLY A 150 -12.05 0.39 -0.91
CA GLY A 150 -11.98 0.20 -2.37
C GLY A 150 -12.49 -1.17 -2.81
N PHE A 151 -12.16 -2.23 -2.06
CA PHE A 151 -12.70 -3.57 -2.28
C PHE A 151 -14.23 -3.60 -2.11
N MET A 152 -14.76 -3.00 -1.04
CA MET A 152 -16.21 -2.89 -0.81
C MET A 152 -16.90 -2.10 -1.93
N SER A 153 -16.29 -1.03 -2.42
CA SER A 153 -16.83 -0.24 -3.53
C SER A 153 -16.93 -1.04 -4.84
N SER A 154 -16.03 -2.00 -5.06
CA SER A 154 -16.02 -2.82 -6.28
C SER A 154 -17.08 -3.92 -6.26
N ASN A 155 -17.44 -4.41 -5.07
CA ASN A 155 -18.40 -5.51 -4.90
C ASN A 155 -19.84 -5.03 -4.63
N THR A 156 -20.03 -3.75 -4.33
CA THR A 156 -21.36 -3.21 -4.00
C THR A 156 -22.04 -2.61 -5.24
N PRO A 157 -23.35 -2.86 -5.48
CA PRO A 157 -24.07 -2.21 -6.57
C PRO A 157 -24.28 -0.70 -6.33
N PRO A 158 -24.49 0.11 -7.39
CA PRO A 158 -24.91 1.50 -7.24
C PRO A 158 -26.25 1.60 -6.48
N PRO A 159 -26.48 2.65 -5.66
CA PRO A 159 -25.66 3.86 -5.47
C PRO A 159 -24.57 3.74 -4.39
N ALA A 160 -24.66 2.74 -3.51
CA ALA A 160 -23.76 2.60 -2.35
C ALA A 160 -22.28 2.44 -2.75
N LYS A 161 -22.00 1.95 -3.97
CA LYS A 161 -20.67 1.97 -4.60
C LYS A 161 -19.96 3.32 -4.48
N TYR A 162 -20.65 4.41 -4.80
CA TYR A 162 -20.06 5.75 -4.80
C TYR A 162 -19.80 6.25 -3.38
N MET A 163 -20.64 5.87 -2.41
CA MET A 163 -20.43 6.21 -1.00
C MET A 163 -19.16 5.55 -0.45
N TRP A 164 -18.97 4.25 -0.72
CA TRP A 164 -17.75 3.54 -0.34
C TRP A 164 -16.50 4.11 -1.02
N PHE A 165 -16.62 4.49 -2.30
CA PHE A 165 -15.53 5.12 -3.03
C PHE A 165 -15.15 6.49 -2.43
N CYS A 166 -16.13 7.37 -2.17
CA CYS A 166 -15.88 8.67 -1.55
C CYS A 166 -15.28 8.53 -0.15
N PHE A 167 -15.75 7.58 0.65
CA PHE A 167 -15.20 7.30 1.97
C PHE A 167 -13.73 6.88 1.89
N GLY A 168 -13.38 5.98 0.95
CA GLY A 168 -12.00 5.59 0.70
C GLY A 168 -11.12 6.76 0.24
N MET A 169 -11.62 7.63 -0.63
CA MET A 169 -10.90 8.82 -1.08
C MET A 169 -10.61 9.82 0.05
N LEU A 170 -11.55 10.00 0.98
CA LEU A 170 -11.37 10.86 2.15
C LEU A 170 -10.32 10.28 3.11
N LEU A 171 -10.39 8.98 3.40
CA LEU A 171 -9.38 8.29 4.22
C LEU A 171 -7.99 8.38 3.57
N PHE A 172 -7.89 8.07 2.27
CA PHE A 172 -6.63 8.16 1.54
C PHE A 172 -6.02 9.56 1.62
N SER A 173 -6.83 10.59 1.35
CA SER A 173 -6.36 11.99 1.36
C SER A 173 -5.88 12.42 2.75
N TYR A 174 -6.62 12.04 3.80
CA TYR A 174 -6.24 12.31 5.18
C TYR A 174 -4.93 11.60 5.57
N THR A 175 -4.82 10.30 5.29
CA THR A 175 -3.62 9.51 5.58
C THR A 175 -2.40 10.04 4.84
N TRP A 176 -2.55 10.34 3.54
CA TRP A 176 -1.46 10.80 2.69
C TRP A 176 -0.96 12.19 3.08
N PHE A 177 -1.87 13.13 3.38
CA PHE A 177 -1.50 14.46 3.84
C PHE A 177 -0.67 14.42 5.14
N ASN A 178 -1.06 13.56 6.08
CA ASN A 178 -0.32 13.37 7.33
C ASN A 178 1.07 12.75 7.10
N ILE A 179 1.18 11.75 6.21
CA ILE A 179 2.48 11.16 5.87
C ILE A 179 3.41 12.21 5.26
N ILE A 180 2.92 13.01 4.29
CA ILE A 180 3.71 14.09 3.69
C ILE A 180 4.15 15.11 4.75
N GLY A 181 3.25 15.52 5.65
CA GLY A 181 3.57 16.46 6.72
C GLY A 181 4.70 15.96 7.63
N LEU A 182 4.65 14.69 8.05
CA LEU A 182 5.71 14.09 8.87
C LEU A 182 7.03 13.96 8.12
N VAL A 183 6.98 13.59 6.83
CA VAL A 183 8.15 13.52 5.95
C VAL A 183 8.81 14.90 5.82
N GLN A 184 8.03 15.97 5.61
CA GLN A 184 8.55 17.34 5.54
C GLN A 184 9.26 17.76 6.83
N VAL A 185 8.66 17.48 8.00
CA VAL A 185 9.29 17.79 9.29
C VAL A 185 10.63 17.05 9.46
N ARG A 186 10.68 15.76 9.09
CA ARG A 186 11.95 15.01 9.13
C ARG A 186 12.98 15.59 8.17
N PHE A 187 12.60 15.92 6.93
CA PHE A 187 13.52 16.55 5.98
C PHE A 187 14.11 17.85 6.53
N ILE A 188 13.29 18.72 7.13
CA ILE A 188 13.76 19.96 7.77
C ILE A 188 14.75 19.65 8.89
N GLN A 189 14.50 18.65 9.73
CA GLN A 189 15.44 18.24 10.79
C GLN A 189 16.77 17.74 10.22
N TYR A 190 16.75 16.96 9.13
CA TYR A 190 17.96 16.47 8.46
C TYR A 190 18.81 17.63 7.89
N PHE A 191 18.19 18.61 7.22
CA PHE A 191 18.90 19.75 6.66
C PHE A 191 19.34 20.77 7.72
N ALA A 192 18.53 21.02 8.75
CA ALA A 192 18.90 21.90 9.86
C ALA A 192 20.11 21.37 10.63
N LYS A 193 20.22 20.05 10.81
CA LYS A 193 21.38 19.42 11.45
C LYS A 193 22.66 19.55 10.62
N LYS A 194 22.54 19.53 9.28
CA LYS A 194 23.66 19.69 8.34
C LYS A 194 24.14 21.14 8.23
N GLY A 195 23.23 22.13 8.35
CA GLY A 195 23.59 23.55 8.39
C GLY A 195 24.27 23.99 9.69
N ASN A 196 23.95 23.35 10.81
CA ASN A 196 24.51 23.70 12.12
C ASN A 196 25.92 23.16 12.40
N THR A 197 26.46 22.26 11.57
CA THR A 197 27.84 21.79 11.74
C THR A 197 28.87 22.89 11.46
N THR A 198 28.52 23.88 10.62
CA THR A 198 29.37 25.06 10.37
C THR A 198 29.08 26.21 11.34
N GLN A 199 27.91 26.23 11.99
CA GLN A 199 27.49 27.31 12.88
C GLN A 199 27.74 27.02 14.38
N SER A 200 28.04 25.76 14.76
CA SER A 200 28.47 25.43 16.12
C SER A 200 29.88 25.93 16.47
N ARG A 201 30.63 26.54 15.53
CA ARG A 201 31.90 27.23 15.82
C ARG A 201 31.72 28.71 16.13
N ARG A 202 30.50 29.28 16.01
CA ARG A 202 30.20 30.70 16.26
C ARG A 202 29.32 30.96 17.48
N VAL A 203 29.19 30.00 18.39
CA VAL A 203 28.57 30.25 19.70
C VAL A 203 29.47 29.72 20.83
N SER A 204 30.65 30.32 21.00
CA SER A 204 31.41 30.31 22.25
C SER A 204 32.42 31.47 22.34
N MET A 205 32.02 32.67 21.93
CA MET A 205 32.62 33.90 22.47
C MET A 205 31.68 34.51 23.53
N ALA A 206 30.35 34.38 23.36
CA ALA A 206 29.37 34.88 24.32
C ALA A 206 29.20 33.99 25.58
N SER A 207 29.46 32.67 25.51
CA SER A 207 29.52 31.84 26.74
C SER A 207 30.85 31.97 27.48
N LYS A 208 31.89 32.54 26.84
CA LYS A 208 33.14 32.92 27.50
C LYS A 208 33.00 34.23 28.29
N ALA A 209 31.90 34.95 28.10
CA ALA A 209 31.58 36.20 28.78
C ALA A 209 30.62 36.05 29.99
N GLY A 210 30.32 34.83 30.45
CA GLY A 210 29.73 34.62 31.79
C GLY A 210 28.28 35.09 32.02
N PHE A 211 27.53 35.52 31.01
CA PHE A 211 26.19 36.13 31.20
C PHE A 211 24.98 35.25 30.86
N ARG A 212 24.97 33.95 31.24
CA ARG A 212 23.69 33.21 31.20
C ARG A 212 23.55 32.18 32.31
N ASN A 213 22.95 32.65 33.39
CA ASN A 213 22.55 31.92 34.59
C ASN A 213 21.71 30.67 34.22
N LYS A 214 22.10 29.50 34.75
CA LYS A 214 21.55 28.16 34.43
C LYS A 214 20.30 27.78 35.24
N ASN A 215 19.70 28.71 35.99
CA ASN A 215 18.69 28.34 36.99
C ASN A 215 17.21 28.43 36.61
N VAL A 216 16.83 28.63 35.33
CA VAL A 216 15.40 28.66 34.99
C VAL A 216 15.13 28.00 33.64
N ARG A 217 14.95 26.68 33.63
CA ARG A 217 14.05 25.99 32.70
C ARG A 217 13.75 24.59 33.25
N ASN A 218 12.48 24.41 33.61
CA ASN A 218 11.96 23.28 34.37
C ASN A 218 12.19 21.93 33.66
N PRO A 219 12.65 20.89 34.37
CA PRO A 219 12.91 19.55 33.82
C PRO A 219 11.65 18.87 33.26
N LEU A 220 10.45 19.33 33.65
CA LEU A 220 9.17 18.87 33.11
C LEU A 220 8.97 19.20 31.62
N GLN A 221 9.52 20.32 31.14
CA GLN A 221 9.39 20.71 29.72
C GLN A 221 10.28 19.83 28.81
N THR A 222 11.42 19.39 29.34
CA THR A 222 12.33 18.45 28.64
C THR A 222 11.80 17.01 28.69
N ALA A 223 11.17 16.61 29.80
CA ALA A 223 10.55 15.29 29.91
C ALA A 223 9.35 15.14 28.95
N LEU A 224 8.45 16.15 28.89
CA LEU A 224 7.29 16.09 27.99
C LEU A 224 7.66 16.11 26.50
N SER A 225 8.78 16.73 26.12
CA SER A 225 9.28 16.69 24.73
C SER A 225 9.92 15.35 24.35
N THR A 226 10.27 14.50 25.33
CA THR A 226 10.93 13.21 25.07
C THR A 226 9.93 12.07 24.97
N TYR A 227 8.76 12.19 25.62
CA TYR A 227 7.72 11.13 25.62
C TYR A 227 6.61 11.31 24.58
N PHE A 228 6.47 12.50 23.95
CA PHE A 228 5.47 12.77 22.90
C PHE A 228 6.08 12.90 21.49
N CYS A 229 7.17 12.20 21.18
CA CYS A 229 7.72 12.09 19.83
C CYS A 229 7.92 10.63 19.43
#